data_AF-A0A8G1UGM8-F1
#
_entry.id   AF-A0A8G1UGM8-F1
#
_cell.length_a   1.000
_cell.length_b   1.000
_cell.length_c   1.000
_cell.angle_alpha   90.00
_cell.angle_beta   90.00
_cell.angle_gamma   90.00
#
_symmetry.space_group_name_H-M   'P 1'
#
loop_
_entity.id
_entity.type
_entity.pdbx_description
1 polymer ?
#
loop_
_entity_poly.entity_id
_entity_poly.type
_entity_poly.pdbx_seq_one_letter_code
_entity_poly.pdbx_strand_id
1 'polypeptide(L)'
;MRTAEELYTTGIRDHFAPALRGLGFQGWRHSFSLPDRDRWAVLGVRAVPGDGRVRYTVNLSVTDKAAWDRRSIRPDANSPTGLERWHAPIGELLPVGGEVWWEVAPGPRWLIAVEDSVAAVRGYALPELRRRLVAGEREHYLGQAELDGVNGALAAARLARIQRAELADGVLELHGAWSRHDPAAHAVLAGAARGFLSVRDARFHAVRVLDTLGRTLWEFRPDPGGNHPEPD
;
A
#
# COMPACT_ATOMS: atom_id res chain seq x y z
N MET A 1 31.22 8.10 -19.75
CA MET A 1 29.76 8.06 -19.46
C MET A 1 29.55 7.00 -18.39
N ARG A 2 28.72 7.23 -17.38
CA ARG A 2 28.42 6.18 -16.39
C ARG A 2 27.48 5.14 -17.00
N THR A 3 27.66 3.86 -16.67
CA THR A 3 26.74 2.79 -17.10
C THR A 3 25.44 2.82 -16.30
N ALA A 4 24.40 2.13 -16.78
CA ALA A 4 23.13 2.02 -16.04
C ALA A 4 23.32 1.38 -14.65
N GLU A 5 24.21 0.39 -14.53
CA GLU A 5 24.52 -0.31 -13.30
C GLU A 5 25.24 0.59 -12.29
N GLU A 6 26.17 1.43 -12.78
CA GLU A 6 26.85 2.43 -11.96
C GLU A 6 25.88 3.49 -11.45
N LEU A 7 24.98 3.96 -12.33
CA LEU A 7 23.93 4.91 -11.97
C LEU A 7 22.95 4.30 -10.97
N TYR A 8 22.46 3.08 -11.21
CA TYR A 8 21.58 2.37 -10.28
C TYR A 8 22.24 2.19 -8.92
N THR A 9 23.49 1.70 -8.90
CA THR A 9 24.24 1.50 -7.64
C THR A 9 24.42 2.82 -6.89
N THR A 10 24.74 3.89 -7.60
CA THR A 10 24.85 5.24 -7.04
C THR A 10 23.52 5.72 -6.48
N GLY A 11 22.43 5.56 -7.24
CA GLY A 11 21.07 5.91 -6.84
C GLY A 11 20.63 5.22 -5.57
N ILE A 12 20.83 3.90 -5.49
CA ILE A 12 20.48 3.12 -4.31
C ILE A 12 21.31 3.53 -3.10
N ARG A 13 22.64 3.70 -3.26
CA ARG A 13 23.55 4.01 -2.17
C ARG A 13 23.40 5.43 -1.63
N ASP A 14 23.30 6.40 -2.53
CA ASP A 14 23.44 7.82 -2.20
C ASP A 14 22.09 8.54 -2.06
N HIS A 15 21.00 7.95 -2.56
CA HIS A 15 19.67 8.55 -2.51
C HIS A 15 18.62 7.65 -1.83
N PHE A 16 18.42 6.43 -2.34
CA PHE A 16 17.38 5.53 -1.81
C PHE A 16 17.64 5.12 -0.36
N ALA A 17 18.82 4.56 -0.07
CA ALA A 17 19.15 4.06 1.26
C ALA A 17 19.19 5.16 2.33
N PRO A 18 19.77 6.36 2.09
CA PRO A 18 19.66 7.49 3.02
C PRO A 18 18.21 7.93 3.25
N ALA A 19 17.38 8.01 2.20
CA ALA A 19 15.98 8.41 2.35
C ALA A 19 15.19 7.40 3.19
N LEU A 20 15.36 6.09 2.94
CA LEU A 20 14.73 5.04 3.74
C LEU A 20 15.20 5.07 5.20
N ARG A 21 16.48 5.34 5.46
CA ARG A 21 16.99 5.53 6.83
C ARG A 21 16.33 6.73 7.51
N GLY A 22 16.12 7.83 6.80
CA GLY A 22 15.35 8.99 7.29
C GLY A 22 13.88 8.67 7.60
N LEU A 23 13.32 7.60 7.04
CA LEU A 23 11.98 7.09 7.33
C LEU A 23 11.94 6.08 8.50
N GLY A 24 13.09 5.72 9.07
CA GLY A 24 13.23 4.78 10.18
C GLY A 24 13.58 3.34 9.78
N PHE A 25 13.88 3.08 8.50
CA PHE A 25 14.38 1.77 8.08
C PHE A 25 15.85 1.56 8.46
N GLN A 26 16.21 0.31 8.72
CA GLN A 26 17.58 -0.17 8.93
C GLN A 26 17.97 -1.19 7.87
N GLY A 27 19.22 -1.15 7.41
CA GLY A 27 19.72 -2.08 6.39
C GLY A 27 20.52 -1.36 5.32
N TRP A 28 20.88 -2.10 4.28
CA TRP A 28 21.80 -1.63 3.24
C TRP A 28 21.59 -2.38 1.93
N ARG A 29 22.02 -1.77 0.81
CA ARG A 29 21.89 -2.27 -0.56
C ARG A 29 20.44 -2.57 -0.94
N HIS A 30 20.04 -3.82 -0.80
CA HIS A 30 18.82 -4.38 -1.37
C HIS A 30 17.85 -4.89 -0.30
N SER A 31 18.17 -4.75 0.99
CA SER A 31 17.30 -5.19 2.08
C SER A 31 17.28 -4.17 3.20
N PHE A 32 16.07 -3.73 3.54
CA PHE A 32 15.77 -2.74 4.57
C PHE A 32 14.70 -3.30 5.49
N SER A 33 14.67 -2.90 6.76
CA SER A 33 13.61 -3.32 7.68
C SER A 33 13.22 -2.21 8.62
N LEU A 34 11.97 -2.22 9.05
CA LEU A 34 11.56 -1.44 10.21
C LEU A 34 11.91 -2.23 11.47
N PRO A 35 12.52 -1.58 12.49
CA PRO A 35 12.77 -2.23 13.75
C PRO A 35 11.45 -2.53 14.46
N ASP A 36 11.28 -3.77 14.86
CA ASP A 36 10.16 -4.24 15.67
C ASP A 36 10.63 -5.35 16.61
N ARG A 37 9.97 -5.52 17.76
CA ARG A 37 10.38 -6.52 18.77
C ARG A 37 10.10 -7.94 18.29
N ASP A 38 8.93 -8.18 17.73
CA ASP A 38 8.37 -9.52 17.54
C ASP A 38 8.31 -9.93 16.08
N ARG A 39 8.44 -8.97 15.16
CA ARG A 39 8.29 -9.19 13.72
C ARG A 39 9.51 -8.68 12.92
N TRP A 40 9.71 -9.30 11.76
CA TRP A 40 10.57 -8.81 10.70
C TRP A 40 9.68 -8.11 9.65
N ALA A 41 9.64 -6.78 9.65
CA ALA A 41 9.01 -6.00 8.58
C ALA A 41 10.08 -5.58 7.58
N VAL A 42 10.15 -6.27 6.44
CA VAL A 42 11.26 -6.19 5.48
C VAL A 42 10.79 -5.60 4.16
N LEU A 43 11.68 -4.81 3.56
CA LEU A 43 11.59 -4.26 2.22
C LEU A 43 12.82 -4.74 1.43
N GLY A 44 12.57 -5.48 0.35
CA GLY A 44 13.59 -5.99 -0.56
C GLY A 44 13.56 -5.23 -1.90
N VAL A 45 14.73 -4.91 -2.45
CA VAL A 45 14.87 -4.33 -3.78
C VAL A 45 15.35 -5.42 -4.73
N ARG A 46 14.56 -5.74 -5.77
CA ARG A 46 14.93 -6.71 -6.81
C ARG A 46 15.29 -5.96 -8.07
N ALA A 47 16.51 -6.17 -8.59
CA ALA A 47 16.99 -5.55 -9.82
C ALA A 47 17.25 -6.59 -10.91
N VAL A 48 17.02 -6.18 -12.16
CA VAL A 48 17.23 -6.94 -13.39
C VAL A 48 17.98 -6.03 -14.38
N PRO A 49 19.31 -6.16 -14.51
CA PRO A 49 20.07 -5.45 -15.54
C PRO A 49 19.83 -6.07 -16.92
N GLY A 50 19.81 -5.24 -17.96
CA GLY A 50 19.66 -5.70 -19.36
C GLY A 50 19.51 -4.53 -20.33
N ASP A 51 19.88 -4.71 -21.60
CA ASP A 51 19.73 -3.72 -22.68
C ASP A 51 20.25 -2.30 -22.36
N GLY A 52 21.34 -2.17 -21.60
CA GLY A 52 21.89 -0.86 -21.22
C GLY A 52 21.03 -0.07 -20.22
N ARG A 53 20.16 -0.76 -19.48
CA ARG A 53 19.30 -0.23 -18.40
C ARG A 53 19.27 -1.20 -17.22
N VAL A 54 18.81 -0.71 -16.07
CA VAL A 54 18.50 -1.54 -14.90
C VAL A 54 17.05 -1.32 -14.53
N ARG A 55 16.24 -2.37 -14.64
CA ARG A 55 14.87 -2.37 -14.12
C ARG A 55 14.88 -2.88 -12.69
N TYR A 56 14.12 -2.28 -11.79
CA TYR A 56 14.01 -2.77 -10.43
C TYR A 56 12.61 -2.57 -9.83
N THR A 57 12.28 -3.36 -8.83
CA THR A 57 11.03 -3.29 -8.08
C THR A 57 11.28 -3.48 -6.58
N VAL A 58 10.25 -3.27 -5.77
CA VAL A 58 10.29 -3.42 -4.32
C VAL A 58 9.28 -4.47 -3.88
N ASN A 59 9.74 -5.40 -3.05
CA ASN A 59 8.91 -6.41 -2.39
C ASN A 59 8.87 -6.15 -0.89
N LEU A 60 7.75 -6.47 -0.26
CA LEU A 60 7.49 -6.24 1.15
C LEU A 60 7.13 -7.56 1.81
N SER A 61 7.60 -7.76 3.04
CA SER A 61 7.17 -8.90 3.85
C SER A 61 7.08 -8.57 5.33
N VAL A 62 6.20 -9.29 6.02
CA VAL A 62 6.12 -9.32 7.47
C VAL A 62 6.14 -10.77 7.94
N THR A 63 7.15 -11.13 8.72
CA THR A 63 7.36 -12.49 9.26
C THR A 63 7.50 -12.43 10.76
N ASP A 64 6.89 -13.34 11.51
CA ASP A 64 7.14 -13.43 12.95
C ASP A 64 8.55 -13.92 13.22
N LYS A 65 9.23 -13.28 14.17
CA LYS A 65 10.54 -13.76 14.64
C LYS A 65 10.46 -15.11 15.33
N ALA A 66 9.30 -15.46 15.88
CA ALA A 66 9.06 -16.77 16.49
C ALA A 66 8.97 -17.90 15.46
N ALA A 67 8.38 -17.63 14.29
CA ALA A 67 8.28 -18.58 13.18
C ALA A 67 9.59 -18.69 12.38
N TRP A 68 10.45 -17.69 12.48
CA TRP A 68 11.72 -17.65 11.78
C TRP A 68 12.83 -18.36 12.58
N ASP A 69 13.23 -19.53 12.09
CA ASP A 69 14.21 -20.42 12.71
C ASP A 69 15.64 -19.82 12.77
N ARG A 70 15.98 -18.95 11.80
CA ARG A 70 17.29 -18.29 11.69
C ARG A 70 17.29 -16.92 12.34
N ARG A 71 17.13 -16.85 13.66
CA ARG A 71 16.98 -15.58 14.42
C ARG A 71 18.06 -14.52 14.17
N SER A 72 19.26 -14.91 13.75
CA SER A 72 20.37 -14.00 13.43
C SER A 72 20.35 -13.45 12.00
N ILE A 73 19.60 -14.08 11.09
CA ILE A 73 19.54 -13.71 9.66
C ILE A 73 18.16 -13.15 9.39
N ARG A 74 18.07 -11.96 8.83
CA ARG A 74 16.80 -11.37 8.43
C ARG A 74 16.21 -12.14 7.22
N PRO A 75 14.88 -12.38 7.15
CA PRO A 75 14.23 -12.87 5.94
C PRO A 75 14.49 -11.96 4.73
N ASP A 76 14.52 -12.52 3.53
CA ASP A 76 14.60 -11.74 2.29
C ASP A 76 13.21 -11.62 1.66
N ALA A 77 12.69 -10.40 1.55
CA ALA A 77 11.40 -10.14 0.91
C ALA A 77 11.38 -10.50 -0.59
N ASN A 78 12.55 -10.68 -1.22
CA ASN A 78 12.64 -11.14 -2.61
C ASN A 78 12.62 -12.68 -2.74
N SER A 79 12.66 -13.41 -1.64
CA SER A 79 12.65 -14.89 -1.60
C SER A 79 11.66 -15.38 -0.54
N PRO A 80 10.34 -15.30 -0.81
CA PRO A 80 9.32 -15.73 0.13
C PRO A 80 9.45 -17.22 0.46
N THR A 81 9.25 -17.53 1.73
CA THR A 81 9.44 -18.86 2.32
C THR A 81 8.13 -19.57 2.65
N GLY A 82 7.01 -18.85 2.64
CA GLY A 82 5.71 -19.29 3.13
C GLY A 82 5.52 -19.10 4.64
N LEU A 83 6.56 -18.68 5.37
CA LEU A 83 6.48 -18.36 6.81
C LEU A 83 6.01 -16.92 7.05
N GLU A 84 5.92 -16.11 6.01
CA GLU A 84 5.44 -14.74 6.08
C GLU A 84 3.96 -14.73 6.49
N ARG A 85 3.62 -13.87 7.46
CA ARG A 85 2.21 -13.49 7.68
C ARG A 85 1.66 -12.72 6.50
N TRP A 86 2.55 -12.05 5.77
CA TRP A 86 2.21 -11.27 4.61
C TRP A 86 3.43 -11.03 3.73
N HIS A 87 3.16 -11.09 2.44
CA HIS A 87 4.10 -10.73 1.38
C HIS A 87 3.31 -10.02 0.28
N ALA A 88 3.89 -8.97 -0.29
CA ALA A 88 3.34 -8.33 -1.49
C ALA A 88 4.42 -7.58 -2.27
N PRO A 89 4.33 -7.53 -3.61
CA PRO A 89 5.02 -6.52 -4.40
C PRO A 89 4.44 -5.13 -4.08
N ILE A 90 5.27 -4.09 -4.09
CA ILE A 90 4.84 -2.71 -3.77
C ILE A 90 3.72 -2.22 -4.71
N GLY A 91 3.67 -2.71 -5.95
CA GLY A 91 2.69 -2.30 -6.93
C GLY A 91 1.24 -2.63 -6.53
N GLU A 92 1.02 -3.66 -5.70
CA GLU A 92 -0.30 -3.93 -5.10
C GLU A 92 -0.77 -2.83 -4.16
N LEU A 93 0.17 -2.08 -3.57
CA LEU A 93 -0.14 -0.96 -2.68
C LEU A 93 -0.31 0.36 -3.44
N LEU A 94 0.10 0.43 -4.70
CA LEU A 94 0.03 1.67 -5.48
C LEU A 94 -1.39 1.89 -6.03
N PRO A 95 -1.82 3.14 -6.27
CA PRO A 95 -3.16 3.44 -6.75
C PRO A 95 -3.52 2.75 -8.07
N VAL A 96 -2.52 2.55 -8.93
CA VAL A 96 -2.66 1.85 -10.21
C VAL A 96 -2.88 0.34 -10.04
N GLY A 97 -2.44 -0.24 -8.91
CA GLY A 97 -2.39 -1.68 -8.68
C GLY A 97 -1.42 -2.41 -9.61
N GLY A 98 -1.26 -3.72 -9.39
CA GLY A 98 -0.48 -4.60 -10.27
C GLY A 98 1.03 -4.53 -10.07
N GLU A 99 1.79 -4.85 -11.12
CA GLU A 99 3.25 -4.90 -11.06
C GLU A 99 3.86 -3.54 -11.44
N VAL A 100 4.78 -3.03 -10.61
CA VAL A 100 5.47 -1.77 -10.86
C VAL A 100 6.97 -1.98 -10.91
N TRP A 101 7.58 -1.49 -12.00
CA TRP A 101 9.02 -1.50 -12.22
C TRP A 101 9.51 -0.09 -12.50
N TRP A 102 10.56 0.30 -11.79
CA TRP A 102 11.33 1.50 -12.06
C TRP A 102 12.48 1.16 -13.01
N GLU A 103 12.91 2.14 -13.80
CA GLU A 103 13.99 1.96 -14.77
C GLU A 103 15.07 3.03 -14.60
N VAL A 104 16.32 2.60 -14.52
CA VAL A 104 17.49 3.46 -14.56
C VAL A 104 18.20 3.24 -15.89
N ALA A 105 18.31 4.29 -16.68
CA ALA A 105 19.05 4.32 -17.94
C ALA A 105 19.98 5.54 -17.97
N PRO A 106 21.09 5.49 -18.74
CA PRO A 106 21.98 6.64 -18.89
C PRO A 106 21.25 7.86 -19.48
N GLY A 107 21.41 9.02 -18.83
CA GLY A 107 20.80 10.26 -19.28
C GLY A 107 20.58 11.25 -18.14
N PRO A 108 20.12 12.47 -18.43
CA PRO A 108 19.98 13.53 -17.44
C PRO A 108 18.90 13.26 -16.38
N ARG A 109 18.01 12.28 -16.62
CA ARG A 109 16.84 11.96 -15.78
C ARG A 109 16.95 10.63 -15.04
N TRP A 110 18.14 10.03 -14.99
CA TRP A 110 18.35 8.71 -14.41
C TRP A 110 17.90 8.59 -12.93
N LEU A 111 17.88 9.72 -12.20
CA LEU A 111 17.53 9.76 -10.78
C LEU A 111 16.01 9.77 -10.52
N ILE A 112 15.18 10.14 -11.50
CA ILE A 112 13.71 10.26 -11.33
C ILE A 112 13.12 8.95 -10.82
N ALA A 113 13.57 7.82 -11.38
CA ALA A 113 13.10 6.50 -10.98
C ALA A 113 13.41 6.18 -9.51
N VAL A 114 14.52 6.69 -8.96
CA VAL A 114 14.92 6.50 -7.57
C VAL A 114 14.12 7.40 -6.63
N GLU A 115 13.89 8.65 -7.02
CA GLU A 115 13.06 9.58 -6.24
C GLU A 115 11.61 9.14 -6.18
N ASP A 116 11.07 8.66 -7.30
CA ASP A 116 9.72 8.12 -7.39
C ASP A 116 9.55 6.86 -6.54
N SER A 117 10.52 5.94 -6.56
CA SER A 117 10.48 4.75 -5.70
C SER A 117 10.57 5.09 -4.20
N VAL A 118 11.34 6.12 -3.82
CA VAL A 118 11.33 6.64 -2.44
C VAL A 118 9.96 7.22 -2.07
N ALA A 119 9.33 7.98 -2.97
CA ALA A 119 8.00 8.53 -2.75
C ALA A 119 6.95 7.41 -2.59
N ALA A 120 7.04 6.36 -3.41
CA ALA A 120 6.21 5.18 -3.32
C ALA A 120 6.38 4.47 -1.95
N VAL A 121 7.61 4.28 -1.51
CA VAL A 121 7.89 3.68 -0.19
C VAL A 121 7.32 4.54 0.93
N ARG A 122 7.50 5.86 0.89
CA ARG A 122 6.99 6.78 1.90
C ARG A 122 5.47 6.80 1.97
N GLY A 123 4.81 6.87 0.80
CA GLY A 123 3.36 7.06 0.70
C GLY A 123 2.54 5.80 0.90
N TYR A 124 3.13 4.62 0.60
CA TYR A 124 2.37 3.36 0.50
C TYR A 124 3.00 2.22 1.29
N ALA A 125 4.29 1.93 1.09
CA ALA A 125 4.92 0.78 1.76
C ALA A 125 5.09 1.00 3.27
N LEU A 126 5.60 2.16 3.68
CA LEU A 126 5.86 2.45 5.09
C LEU A 126 4.59 2.46 5.95
N PRO A 127 3.49 3.14 5.55
CA PRO A 127 2.24 3.07 6.30
C PRO A 127 1.71 1.64 6.43
N GLU A 128 1.75 0.85 5.35
CA GLU A 128 1.23 -0.52 5.37
C GLU A 128 2.09 -1.44 6.24
N LEU A 129 3.43 -1.34 6.19
CA LEU A 129 4.31 -2.07 7.09
C LEU A 129 4.06 -1.70 8.55
N ARG A 130 3.97 -0.40 8.88
CA ARG A 130 3.69 0.07 10.25
C ARG A 130 2.35 -0.46 10.75
N ARG A 131 1.32 -0.41 9.91
CA ARG A 131 0.02 -0.97 10.27
C ARG A 131 0.14 -2.46 10.56
N ARG A 132 0.82 -3.24 9.72
CA ARG A 132 0.99 -4.68 9.95
C ARG A 132 1.86 -5.02 11.16
N LEU A 133 2.65 -4.07 11.67
CA LEU A 133 3.34 -4.21 12.95
C LEU A 133 2.41 -3.96 14.14
N VAL A 134 1.49 -2.99 14.04
CA VAL A 134 0.56 -2.64 15.12
C VAL A 134 -0.69 -3.52 15.14
N ALA A 135 -1.14 -3.99 13.98
CA ALA A 135 -2.43 -4.65 13.83
C ALA A 135 -2.52 -5.87 14.76
N GLY A 136 -3.37 -5.72 15.78
CA GLY A 136 -4.21 -6.82 16.26
C GLY A 136 -5.19 -7.24 15.16
N GLU A 137 -5.99 -8.27 15.42
CA GLU A 137 -6.89 -8.93 14.48
C GLU A 137 -7.92 -7.95 13.86
N ARG A 138 -7.53 -7.20 12.83
CA ARG A 138 -8.47 -6.50 11.94
C ARG A 138 -8.95 -7.50 10.90
N GLU A 139 -10.26 -7.71 10.84
CA GLU A 139 -10.86 -8.60 9.86
C GLU A 139 -10.85 -7.91 8.49
N HIS A 140 -10.25 -8.56 7.50
CA HIS A 140 -10.42 -8.16 6.11
C HIS A 140 -11.87 -8.44 5.71
N TYR A 141 -12.64 -7.37 5.44
CA TYR A 141 -14.06 -7.48 5.14
C TYR A 141 -14.31 -7.90 3.68
N LEU A 142 -13.58 -7.27 2.74
CA LEU A 142 -13.62 -7.62 1.31
C LEU A 142 -12.21 -7.78 0.75
N GLY A 143 -12.03 -8.81 -0.07
CA GLY A 143 -10.88 -9.01 -0.93
C GLY A 143 -10.90 -8.09 -2.16
N GLN A 144 -9.78 -8.05 -2.90
CA GLN A 144 -9.66 -7.18 -4.07
C GLN A 144 -10.69 -7.48 -5.16
N ALA A 145 -10.98 -8.76 -5.41
CA ALA A 145 -11.95 -9.17 -6.43
C ALA A 145 -13.36 -8.66 -6.12
N GLU A 146 -13.74 -8.61 -4.84
CA GLU A 146 -15.05 -8.12 -4.42
C GLU A 146 -15.13 -6.58 -4.52
N LEU A 147 -13.99 -5.90 -4.49
CA LEU A 147 -13.89 -4.46 -4.70
C LEU A 147 -13.84 -4.06 -6.18
N ASP A 148 -13.70 -4.99 -7.13
CA ASP A 148 -13.50 -4.67 -8.55
C ASP A 148 -14.62 -3.81 -9.14
N GLY A 149 -15.87 -4.03 -8.72
CA GLY A 149 -17.01 -3.20 -9.17
C GLY A 149 -16.86 -1.73 -8.74
N VAL A 150 -16.52 -1.49 -7.47
CA VAL A 150 -16.33 -0.13 -6.94
C VAL A 150 -15.04 0.49 -7.49
N ASN A 151 -13.98 -0.30 -7.58
CA ASN A 151 -12.70 0.12 -8.15
C ASN A 151 -12.81 0.45 -9.64
N GLY A 152 -13.68 -0.25 -10.39
CA GLY A 152 -14.00 0.09 -11.77
C GLY A 152 -14.66 1.46 -11.89
N ALA A 153 -15.60 1.80 -11.00
CA ALA A 153 -16.23 3.12 -10.96
C ALA A 153 -15.23 4.23 -10.59
N LEU A 154 -14.34 3.98 -9.61
CA LEU A 154 -13.26 4.90 -9.26
C LEU A 154 -12.30 5.11 -10.43
N ALA A 155 -11.90 4.05 -11.12
CA ALA A 155 -11.02 4.12 -12.28
C ALA A 155 -11.65 4.91 -13.44
N ALA A 156 -12.94 4.72 -13.72
CA ALA A 156 -13.67 5.49 -14.73
C ALA A 156 -13.68 6.99 -14.42
N ALA A 157 -13.71 7.36 -13.14
CA ALA A 157 -13.57 8.73 -12.66
C ALA A 157 -12.12 9.21 -12.51
N ARG A 158 -11.12 8.40 -12.90
CA ARG A 158 -9.68 8.65 -12.73
C ARG A 158 -9.26 8.89 -11.28
N LEU A 159 -9.91 8.19 -10.36
CA LEU A 159 -9.64 8.24 -8.93
C LEU A 159 -8.80 7.05 -8.49
N ALA A 160 -8.09 7.22 -7.37
CA ALA A 160 -7.40 6.12 -6.73
C ALA A 160 -8.39 5.01 -6.32
N ARG A 161 -8.01 3.75 -6.54
CA ARG A 161 -8.78 2.59 -6.09
C ARG A 161 -8.90 2.52 -4.56
N ILE A 162 -9.90 1.81 -4.08
CA ILE A 162 -9.90 1.26 -2.73
C ILE A 162 -8.76 0.25 -2.65
N GLN A 163 -7.81 0.53 -1.78
CA GLN A 163 -6.68 -0.33 -1.53
C GLN A 163 -7.07 -1.43 -0.56
N ARG A 164 -7.91 -1.13 0.43
CA ARG A 164 -8.31 -2.07 1.50
C ARG A 164 -9.70 -1.75 2.03
N ALA A 165 -10.41 -2.80 2.42
CA ALA A 165 -11.67 -2.75 3.14
C ALA A 165 -11.55 -3.61 4.41
N GLU A 166 -11.57 -2.97 5.58
CA GLU A 166 -11.34 -3.61 6.88
C GLU A 166 -12.57 -3.38 7.78
N LEU A 167 -12.88 -4.34 8.65
CA LEU A 167 -13.88 -4.16 9.69
C LEU A 167 -13.19 -3.82 11.00
N ALA A 168 -13.61 -2.70 11.62
CA ALA A 168 -13.12 -2.27 12.92
C ALA A 168 -14.27 -1.71 13.76
N ASP A 169 -14.53 -2.31 14.93
CA ASP A 169 -15.52 -1.85 15.91
C ASP A 169 -16.91 -1.56 15.31
N GLY A 170 -17.37 -2.43 14.41
CA GLY A 170 -18.65 -2.26 13.73
C GLY A 170 -18.66 -1.18 12.64
N VAL A 171 -17.50 -0.77 12.15
CA VAL A 171 -17.34 0.21 11.06
C VAL A 171 -16.58 -0.43 9.91
N LEU A 172 -17.11 -0.31 8.70
CA LEU A 172 -16.40 -0.68 7.48
C LEU A 172 -15.44 0.46 7.10
N GLU A 173 -14.14 0.22 7.25
CA GLU A 173 -13.06 1.14 6.93
C GLU A 173 -12.56 0.91 5.49
N LEU A 174 -12.75 1.91 4.62
CA LEU A 174 -12.23 1.94 3.25
C LEU A 174 -10.97 2.81 3.20
N HIS A 175 -9.86 2.26 2.73
CA HIS A 175 -8.58 2.96 2.63
C HIS A 175 -8.16 3.20 1.19
N GLY A 176 -7.62 4.39 0.91
CA GLY A 176 -7.10 4.73 -0.41
C GLY A 176 -6.39 6.09 -0.44
N ALA A 177 -5.80 6.40 -1.59
CA ALA A 177 -5.01 7.62 -1.79
C ALA A 177 -5.89 8.82 -2.18
N TRP A 178 -6.84 9.17 -1.31
CA TRP A 178 -7.76 10.30 -1.51
C TRP A 178 -7.42 11.49 -0.61
N SER A 179 -8.04 12.63 -0.92
CA SER A 179 -7.93 13.86 -0.14
C SER A 179 -9.33 14.35 0.24
N ARG A 180 -9.46 14.93 1.44
CA ARG A 180 -10.73 15.52 1.93
C ARG A 180 -11.31 16.60 1.02
N HIS A 181 -10.49 17.17 0.13
CA HIS A 181 -10.86 18.25 -0.78
C HIS A 181 -11.16 17.74 -2.21
N ASP A 182 -11.24 16.43 -2.42
CA ASP A 182 -11.57 15.84 -3.72
C ASP A 182 -13.09 15.56 -3.82
N PRO A 183 -13.86 16.44 -4.48
CA PRO A 183 -15.31 16.28 -4.57
C PRO A 183 -15.72 15.08 -5.43
N ALA A 184 -14.90 14.68 -6.40
CA ALA A 184 -15.17 13.52 -7.24
C ALA A 184 -14.99 12.22 -6.42
N ALA A 185 -13.90 12.12 -5.64
CA ALA A 185 -13.71 11.02 -4.71
C ALA A 185 -14.85 10.94 -3.68
N HIS A 186 -15.23 12.07 -3.08
CA HIS A 186 -16.34 12.10 -2.14
C HIS A 186 -17.65 11.58 -2.76
N ALA A 187 -18.01 12.04 -3.97
CA ALA A 187 -19.24 11.63 -4.64
C ALA A 187 -19.29 10.12 -4.94
N VAL A 188 -18.21 9.57 -5.50
CA VAL A 188 -18.13 8.13 -5.84
C VAL A 188 -18.14 7.28 -4.56
N LEU A 189 -17.36 7.64 -3.55
CA LEU A 189 -17.26 6.88 -2.30
C LEU A 189 -18.53 7.00 -1.45
N ALA A 190 -19.25 8.14 -1.48
CA ALA A 190 -20.57 8.26 -0.87
C ALA A 190 -21.59 7.32 -1.55
N GLY A 191 -21.52 7.18 -2.88
CA GLY A 191 -22.32 6.20 -3.62
C GLY A 191 -22.01 4.76 -3.19
N ALA A 192 -20.73 4.40 -3.12
CA ALA A 192 -20.28 3.09 -2.67
C ALA A 192 -20.71 2.79 -1.22
N ALA A 193 -20.54 3.77 -0.31
CA ALA A 193 -20.93 3.66 1.08
C ALA A 193 -22.44 3.43 1.25
N ARG A 194 -23.28 4.14 0.48
CA ARG A 194 -24.73 3.86 0.44
C ARG A 194 -25.02 2.44 -0.03
N GLY A 195 -24.31 1.94 -1.04
CA GLY A 195 -24.39 0.56 -1.51
C GLY A 195 -24.11 -0.43 -0.37
N PHE A 196 -22.97 -0.30 0.31
CA PHE A 196 -22.61 -1.15 1.44
C PHE A 196 -23.63 -1.11 2.58
N LEU A 197 -24.09 0.08 2.97
CA LEU A 197 -25.06 0.24 4.05
C LEU A 197 -26.46 -0.27 3.68
N SER A 198 -26.82 -0.27 2.39
CA SER A 198 -28.12 -0.78 1.92
C SER A 198 -28.25 -2.30 2.03
N VAL A 199 -27.13 -3.03 2.01
CA VAL A 199 -27.11 -4.50 2.19
C VAL A 199 -27.47 -4.90 3.63
N ARG A 200 -27.42 -3.96 4.59
CA ARG A 200 -27.72 -4.18 6.02
C ARG A 200 -26.95 -5.36 6.62
N ASP A 201 -25.68 -5.51 6.25
CA ASP A 201 -24.80 -6.47 6.91
C ASP A 201 -24.67 -6.08 8.40
N ALA A 202 -25.05 -7.00 9.29
CA ALA A 202 -25.06 -6.76 10.73
C ALA A 202 -23.65 -6.52 11.32
N ARG A 203 -22.59 -6.84 10.57
CA ARG A 203 -21.20 -6.65 10.98
C ARG A 203 -20.80 -5.17 11.09
N PHE A 204 -21.44 -4.26 10.35
CA PHE A 204 -21.15 -2.83 10.45
C PHE A 204 -22.39 -1.94 10.36
N HIS A 205 -22.31 -0.79 11.02
CA HIS A 205 -23.37 0.23 11.06
C HIS A 205 -22.94 1.56 10.45
N ALA A 206 -21.69 1.68 9.99
CA ALA A 206 -21.15 2.86 9.34
C ALA A 206 -20.05 2.47 8.34
N VAL A 207 -19.82 3.34 7.36
CA VAL A 207 -18.68 3.25 6.45
C VAL A 207 -17.79 4.46 6.67
N ARG A 208 -16.52 4.23 6.99
CA ARG A 208 -15.51 5.28 7.17
C ARG A 208 -14.50 5.22 6.05
N VAL A 209 -14.23 6.36 5.44
CA VAL A 209 -13.19 6.50 4.42
C VAL A 209 -11.95 7.12 5.06
N LEU A 210 -10.80 6.50 4.85
CA LEU A 210 -9.52 6.92 5.39
C LEU A 210 -8.48 7.05 4.28
N ASP A 211 -7.51 7.94 4.49
CA ASP A 211 -6.35 8.02 3.61
C ASP A 211 -5.33 6.89 3.89
N THR A 212 -4.23 6.89 3.14
CA THR A 212 -3.15 5.89 3.30
C THR A 212 -2.42 5.98 4.63
N LEU A 213 -2.58 7.08 5.38
CA LEU A 213 -2.03 7.26 6.72
C LEU A 213 -3.03 6.88 7.83
N GLY A 214 -4.23 6.43 7.47
CA GLY A 214 -5.29 6.09 8.41
C GLY A 214 -6.01 7.30 9.00
N ARG A 215 -5.91 8.49 8.38
CA ARG A 215 -6.66 9.66 8.80
C ARG A 215 -8.06 9.62 8.18
N THR A 216 -9.08 9.83 9.00
CA THR A 216 -10.46 9.89 8.53
C THR A 216 -10.67 11.07 7.58
N LEU A 217 -11.19 10.77 6.39
CA LEU A 217 -11.60 11.76 5.39
C LEU A 217 -13.09 12.03 5.48
N TRP A 218 -13.91 10.96 5.49
CA TRP A 218 -15.36 11.02 5.51
C TRP A 218 -15.94 9.84 6.30
N GLU A 219 -17.12 10.02 6.89
CA GLU A 219 -17.88 8.96 7.56
C GLU A 219 -19.33 9.01 7.09
N PHE A 220 -19.87 7.86 6.72
CA PHE A 220 -21.24 7.68 6.22
C PHE A 220 -21.99 6.75 7.15
N ARG A 221 -23.21 7.14 7.51
CA ARG A 221 -24.12 6.35 8.35
C ARG A 221 -25.45 6.14 7.62
N PRO A 222 -26.21 5.07 7.95
CA PRO A 222 -27.56 4.91 7.44
C PRO A 222 -28.38 6.13 7.81
N ASP A 223 -29.21 6.59 6.87
CA ASP A 223 -30.18 7.64 7.17
C ASP A 223 -31.22 7.04 8.14
N PRO A 224 -31.40 7.56 9.36
CA PRO A 224 -32.36 7.02 10.32
C PRO A 224 -33.81 7.14 9.84
N GLY A 225 -34.09 7.93 8.80
CA GLY A 225 -35.43 8.23 8.31
C GLY A 225 -35.64 7.89 6.84
N GLY A 226 -35.40 6.65 6.41
CA GLY A 226 -35.78 6.16 5.08
C GLY A 226 -37.29 6.15 4.85
N ASN A 227 -37.91 7.34 4.78
CA ASN A 227 -39.24 7.54 4.23
C ASN A 227 -39.13 7.42 2.72
N HIS A 228 -39.81 6.43 2.15
CA HIS A 228 -40.27 6.53 0.77
C HIS A 228 -41.06 7.84 0.61
N PRO A 229 -40.85 8.61 -0.47
CA PRO A 229 -41.87 9.53 -0.91
C PRO A 229 -43.04 8.68 -1.43
N GLU A 230 -44.20 8.75 -0.76
CA GLU A 230 -45.45 8.31 -1.38
C GLU A 230 -45.72 9.18 -2.62
N PRO A 231 -46.13 8.60 -3.76
CA PRO A 231 -46.63 9.38 -4.87
C PRO A 231 -48.07 9.82 -4.58
N ASP A 232 -48.34 11.10 -4.82
CA ASP A 232 -49.70 11.68 -4.93
C ASP A 232 -50.53 10.97 -6.01
#